data_AF-A0A662IHR2-F1
#
_entry.id   AF-A0A662IHR2-F1
#
_cell.length_a   1.000
_cell.length_b   1.000
_cell.length_c   1.000
_cell.angle_alpha   90.00
_cell.angle_beta   90.00
_cell.angle_gamma   90.00
#
_symmetry.space_group_name_H-M   'P 1'
#
loop_
_entity.id
_entity.type
_entity.pdbx_description
1 polymer ?
#
loop_
_entity_poly.entity_id
_entity_poly.type
_entity_poly.pdbx_seq_one_letter_code
_entity_poly.pdbx_strand_id
1 'polypeptide(L)'
;MSWIGCTGGRTKITITPEGNVLICEYLRDPFFIVGNIRKDDLWNLWKNSYVLNFFRNLNKLEGKCTTCKYLGICKGGCRAMAYLTYGSIYAPDPLCWYRSDRGRVIYE
;
A
#
# COMPACT_ATOMS: atom_id res chain seq x y z
N MET A 1 11.65 -4.99 -15.94
CA MET A 1 10.26 -5.37 -15.61
C MET A 1 9.65 -4.23 -14.80
N SER A 2 8.66 -3.52 -15.35
CA SER A 2 8.00 -2.40 -14.66
C SER A 2 7.02 -2.92 -13.58
N TRP A 3 7.00 -2.28 -12.40
CA TRP A 3 6.13 -2.67 -11.30
C TRP A 3 4.70 -2.15 -11.53
N ILE A 4 3.72 -3.06 -11.69
CA ILE A 4 2.31 -2.74 -11.98
C ILE A 4 1.47 -2.97 -10.71
N GLY A 5 1.71 -2.18 -9.67
CA GLY A 5 1.01 -2.26 -8.39
C GLY A 5 1.27 -1.02 -7.54
N CYS A 6 0.98 -1.07 -6.23
CA CYS A 6 1.28 0.05 -5.33
C CYS A 6 2.80 0.38 -5.36
N THR A 7 3.13 1.57 -5.88
CA THR A 7 4.51 2.06 -6.05
C THR A 7 5.08 2.71 -4.79
N GLY A 8 4.21 3.07 -3.85
CA GLY A 8 4.59 3.66 -2.59
C GLY A 8 5.56 2.78 -1.80
N GLY A 9 6.65 3.37 -1.35
CA GLY A 9 7.73 2.68 -0.65
C GLY A 9 8.55 1.75 -1.54
N ARG A 10 8.34 1.71 -2.86
CA ARG A 10 9.11 0.87 -3.80
C ARG A 10 9.83 1.67 -4.85
N THR A 11 9.13 2.62 -5.44
CA THR A 11 9.68 3.54 -6.46
C THR A 11 9.29 4.98 -6.21
N LYS A 12 8.34 5.24 -5.30
CA LYS A 12 7.97 6.59 -4.88
C LYS A 12 7.74 6.69 -3.38
N ILE A 13 7.91 7.90 -2.87
CA ILE A 13 7.44 8.42 -1.59
C ILE A 13 6.95 9.84 -1.82
N THR A 14 6.17 10.37 -0.89
CA THR A 14 5.66 11.76 -0.92
C THR A 14 6.25 12.52 0.27
N ILE A 15 6.63 13.78 0.06
CA ILE A 15 7.09 14.66 1.15
C ILE A 15 6.10 15.82 1.25
N THR A 16 5.55 16.07 2.44
CA THR A 16 4.64 17.20 2.69
C THR A 16 5.43 18.51 2.90
N PRO A 17 4.79 19.70 2.84
CA PRO A 17 5.46 20.96 3.13
C PRO A 17 6.12 21.02 4.53
N GLU A 18 5.54 20.34 5.51
CA GLU A 18 6.06 20.21 6.88
C GLU A 18 7.28 19.28 6.96
N GLY A 19 7.60 18.60 5.87
CA GLY A 19 8.72 17.66 5.74
C GLY A 19 8.37 16.21 6.06
N ASN A 20 7.09 15.87 6.30
CA ASN A 20 6.70 14.50 6.61
C ASN A 20 6.85 13.61 5.38
N VAL A 21 7.50 12.47 5.55
CA VAL A 21 7.66 11.43 4.53
C VAL A 21 6.48 10.47 4.62
N LEU A 22 5.77 10.30 3.52
CA LEU A 22 4.60 9.45 3.39
C LEU A 22 4.84 8.42 2.29
N ILE A 23 4.11 7.31 2.36
CA ILE A 23 4.13 6.30 1.30
C ILE A 23 3.47 6.79 0.00
N CYS A 24 2.39 7.55 0.13
CA CYS A 24 1.69 8.20 -0.97
C CYS A 24 0.88 9.41 -0.45
N GLU A 25 0.42 10.22 -1.39
CA GLU A 25 -0.33 11.45 -1.18
C GLU A 25 -1.71 11.28 -0.50
N TYR A 26 -2.27 10.06 -0.55
CA TYR A 26 -3.60 9.73 -0.03
C TYR A 26 -3.59 9.26 1.44
N LEU A 27 -2.50 8.63 1.90
CA LEU A 27 -2.40 8.07 3.25
C LEU A 27 -1.73 9.06 4.19
N ARG A 28 -2.49 10.03 4.68
CA ARG A 28 -2.02 11.13 5.54
C ARG A 28 -2.25 10.92 7.03
N ASP A 29 -2.87 9.81 7.42
CA ASP A 29 -3.04 9.46 8.83
C ASP A 29 -1.66 9.39 9.53
N PRO A 30 -1.53 9.90 10.78
CA PRO A 30 -0.28 9.83 11.53
C PRO A 30 0.35 8.43 11.58
N PHE A 31 -0.45 7.37 11.56
CA PHE A 31 0.01 5.98 11.55
C PHE A 31 0.84 5.61 10.31
N PHE A 32 0.65 6.31 9.19
CA PHE A 32 1.37 6.07 7.93
C PHE A 32 2.53 7.02 7.69
N ILE A 33 2.83 7.91 8.64
CA ILE A 33 4.02 8.76 8.56
C ILE A 33 5.26 7.90 8.73
N VAL A 34 6.14 7.93 7.72
CA VAL A 34 7.39 7.17 7.67
C VAL A 34 8.47 7.82 8.54
N GLY A 35 8.49 9.14 8.56
CA GLY A 35 9.46 10.00 9.27
C GLY A 35 9.35 11.45 8.78
N ASN A 36 10.34 12.29 9.09
CA ASN A 36 10.42 13.67 8.62
C ASN A 36 11.81 13.99 8.04
N ILE A 37 11.85 14.49 6.80
CA ILE A 37 13.10 14.74 6.05
C ILE A 37 14.02 15.78 6.71
N ARG A 38 13.49 16.63 7.59
CA ARG A 38 14.26 17.66 8.29
C ARG A 38 14.98 17.11 9.52
N LYS A 39 14.67 15.88 9.94
CA LYS A 39 15.15 15.25 11.18
C LYS A 39 15.77 13.88 10.97
N ASP A 40 15.31 13.14 9.96
CA ASP A 40 15.65 11.73 9.75
C ASP A 40 16.48 11.53 8.47
N ASP A 41 17.36 10.53 8.47
CA ASP A 41 18.07 10.10 7.26
C ASP A 41 17.12 9.37 6.30
N LEU A 42 16.92 9.94 5.11
CA LEU A 42 15.98 9.42 4.13
C LEU A 42 16.32 8.01 3.67
N TRP A 43 17.61 7.67 3.56
CA TRP A 43 18.04 6.37 3.09
C TRP A 43 17.77 5.27 4.12
N ASN A 44 17.99 5.57 5.39
CA ASN A 44 17.63 4.72 6.51
C ASN A 44 16.11 4.54 6.59
N LEU A 45 15.32 5.63 6.49
CA LEU A 45 13.87 5.53 6.41
C LEU A 45 13.45 4.62 5.25
N TRP A 46 14.02 4.83 4.06
CA TRP A 46 13.72 4.04 2.88
C TRP A 46 14.01 2.55 3.09
N LYS A 47 15.13 2.17 3.68
CA LYS A 47 15.49 0.76 3.87
C LYS A 47 14.77 0.09 5.04
N ASN A 48 14.69 0.80 6.16
CA ASN A 48 14.43 0.19 7.47
C ASN A 48 13.10 0.61 8.09
N SER A 49 12.35 1.54 7.50
CA SER A 49 11.06 1.95 8.06
C SER A 49 10.09 0.78 8.18
N TYR A 50 9.53 0.62 9.38
CA TYR A 50 8.45 -0.32 9.64
C TYR A 50 7.25 -0.08 8.70
N VAL A 51 6.86 1.19 8.53
CA VAL A 51 5.74 1.57 7.66
C VAL A 51 6.01 1.14 6.23
N LEU A 52 7.15 1.50 5.64
CA LEU A 52 7.45 1.10 4.26
C LEU A 52 7.51 -0.42 4.10
N ASN A 53 8.12 -1.14 5.06
CA ASN A 53 8.20 -2.60 5.04
C ASN A 53 6.82 -3.27 5.17
N PHE A 54 5.91 -2.66 5.93
CA PHE A 54 4.52 -3.09 6.06
C PHE A 54 3.80 -3.09 4.70
N PHE A 55 3.96 -2.03 3.89
CA PHE A 55 3.39 -1.96 2.54
C PHE A 55 4.15 -2.75 1.47
N ARG A 56 5.42 -3.09 1.74
CA ARG A 56 6.22 -3.97 0.87
C ARG A 56 5.78 -5.42 0.94
N ASN A 57 5.20 -5.84 2.07
CA ASN A 57 4.84 -7.22 2.32
C ASN A 57 3.50 -7.59 1.68
N LEU A 58 3.56 -8.31 0.54
CA LEU A 58 2.38 -8.81 -0.16
C LEU A 58 1.81 -10.12 0.43
N ASN A 59 2.55 -10.81 1.29
CA ASN A 59 2.11 -12.08 1.87
C ASN A 59 1.01 -11.90 2.92
N LYS A 60 0.76 -10.65 3.33
CA LYS A 60 -0.28 -10.28 4.29
C LYS A 60 -1.59 -9.84 3.64
N LEU A 61 -1.70 -9.85 2.31
CA LEU A 61 -2.95 -9.49 1.64
C LEU A 61 -4.06 -10.50 1.96
N GLU A 62 -5.28 -10.00 2.11
CA GLU A 62 -6.45 -10.75 2.55
C GLU A 62 -7.46 -10.98 1.41
N GLY A 63 -8.51 -11.74 1.70
CA GLY A 63 -9.61 -12.01 0.77
C GLY A 63 -9.16 -12.71 -0.50
N LYS A 64 -9.75 -12.31 -1.64
CA LYS A 64 -9.49 -12.93 -2.96
C LYS A 64 -8.03 -12.88 -3.39
N CYS A 65 -7.21 -11.98 -2.81
CA CYS A 65 -5.81 -11.82 -3.17
C CYS A 65 -4.93 -12.99 -2.69
N THR A 66 -5.31 -13.69 -1.61
CA THR A 66 -4.54 -14.79 -1.02
C THR A 66 -4.29 -15.95 -1.99
N THR A 67 -5.26 -16.24 -2.86
CA THR A 67 -5.21 -17.33 -3.86
C THR A 67 -5.25 -16.80 -5.31
N CYS A 68 -5.05 -15.51 -5.53
CA CYS A 68 -5.19 -14.89 -6.84
C CYS A 68 -4.00 -15.21 -7.75
N LYS A 69 -4.25 -15.90 -8.87
CA LYS A 69 -3.23 -16.17 -9.90
C LYS A 69 -2.61 -14.92 -10.53
N TYR A 70 -3.29 -13.77 -10.45
CA TYR A 70 -2.80 -12.49 -10.98
C TYR A 70 -2.03 -11.66 -9.95
N LEU A 71 -1.89 -12.12 -8.70
CA LEU A 71 -1.19 -11.38 -7.65
C LEU A 71 0.25 -11.05 -8.04
N GLY A 72 0.92 -11.95 -8.77
CA GLY A 72 2.27 -11.73 -9.29
C GLY A 72 2.39 -10.53 -10.25
N ILE A 73 1.28 -10.09 -10.85
CA ILE A 73 1.22 -8.99 -11.81
C ILE A 73 0.73 -7.71 -11.13
N CYS A 74 -0.47 -7.73 -10.53
CA CYS A 74 -1.10 -6.53 -9.95
C CYS A 74 -0.56 -6.15 -8.57
N LYS A 75 0.10 -7.10 -7.88
CA LYS A 75 0.68 -6.93 -6.54
C LYS A 75 -0.33 -6.40 -5.50
N GLY A 76 -1.61 -6.77 -5.66
CA GLY A 76 -2.70 -6.37 -4.79
C GLY A 76 -3.42 -5.10 -5.20
N GLY A 77 -2.88 -4.27 -6.10
CA GLY A 77 -3.49 -2.98 -6.48
C GLY A 77 -3.23 -1.86 -5.46
N CYS A 78 -4.06 -0.82 -5.46
CA CYS A 78 -3.89 0.36 -4.62
C CYS A 78 -4.18 0.05 -3.14
N ARG A 79 -3.17 0.22 -2.28
CA ARG A 79 -3.30 0.02 -0.82
C ARG A 79 -4.03 1.19 -0.14
N ALA A 80 -3.93 2.38 -0.71
CA ALA A 80 -4.68 3.55 -0.22
C ALA A 80 -6.18 3.36 -0.41
N MET A 81 -6.63 2.89 -1.59
CA MET A 81 -8.04 2.59 -1.83
C MET A 81 -8.55 1.49 -0.91
N ALA A 82 -7.79 0.40 -0.73
CA ALA A 82 -8.15 -0.65 0.20
C ALA A 82 -8.38 -0.11 1.63
N TYR A 83 -7.46 0.72 2.14
CA TYR A 83 -7.61 1.33 3.46
C TYR A 83 -8.76 2.32 3.56
N LEU A 84 -8.90 3.23 2.58
CA LEU A 84 -9.95 4.25 2.60
C LEU A 84 -11.36 3.65 2.46
N THR A 85 -11.49 2.48 1.80
CA THR A 85 -12.78 1.80 1.65
C THR A 85 -13.07 0.81 2.77
N TYR A 86 -12.07 0.07 3.25
CA TYR A 86 -12.28 -1.07 4.15
C TYR A 86 -11.61 -0.93 5.52
N GLY A 87 -10.92 0.19 5.78
CA GLY A 87 -10.13 0.39 7.01
C GLY A 87 -8.89 -0.50 7.11
N SER A 88 -8.61 -1.33 6.11
CA SER A 88 -7.47 -2.28 6.09
C SER A 88 -6.67 -2.12 4.82
N ILE A 89 -5.36 -1.92 4.94
CA ILE A 89 -4.45 -1.92 3.79
C ILE A 89 -4.26 -3.31 3.16
N TYR A 90 -4.65 -4.37 3.89
CA TYR A 90 -4.53 -5.76 3.44
C TYR A 90 -5.73 -6.21 2.65
N ALA A 91 -6.84 -5.50 2.75
CA ALA A 91 -8.01 -5.78 1.94
C ALA A 91 -7.68 -5.70 0.43
N PRO A 92 -8.41 -6.45 -0.41
CA PRO A 92 -8.37 -6.30 -1.85
C PRO A 92 -8.59 -4.85 -2.28
N ASP A 93 -7.98 -4.44 -3.40
CA ASP A 93 -8.34 -3.17 -4.03
C ASP A 93 -9.82 -3.20 -4.46
N PRO A 94 -10.68 -2.24 -4.03
CA PRO A 94 -12.08 -2.19 -4.42
C PRO A 94 -12.28 -2.08 -5.94
N LEU A 95 -11.30 -1.54 -6.67
CA LEU A 95 -11.32 -1.39 -8.13
C LEU A 95 -10.73 -2.59 -8.87
N CYS A 96 -10.41 -3.68 -8.16
CA CYS A 96 -9.83 -4.87 -8.78
C CYS A 96 -10.79 -5.47 -9.83
N TRP A 97 -10.36 -5.43 -11.10
CA TRP A 97 -11.08 -5.94 -12.27
C TRP A 97 -11.35 -7.44 -12.22
N TYR A 98 -10.46 -8.20 -11.58
CA TYR A 98 -10.62 -9.64 -11.45
C TYR A 98 -11.69 -9.95 -10.41
N ARG A 99 -12.88 -10.28 -10.88
CA ARG A 99 -13.93 -10.88 -10.08
C ARG A 99 -13.68 -12.39 -10.07
N SER A 100 -13.16 -12.92 -8.97
CA SER A 100 -13.26 -14.36 -8.75
C SER A 100 -14.76 -14.68 -8.75
N ASP A 101 -15.14 -15.60 -9.62
CA ASP A 101 -16.44 -16.18 -9.90
C ASP A 101 -17.13 -16.84 -8.68
N ARG A 102 -16.73 -16.48 -7.45
CA ARG A 102 -17.33 -16.89 -6.18
C ARG A 102 -17.30 -15.78 -5.13
N GLY A 103 -18.29 -14.89 -5.20
CA GLY A 103 -18.68 -14.08 -4.05
C GLY A 103 -18.43 -12.59 -4.24
N ARG A 104 -19.55 -11.86 -4.33
CA ARG A 104 -19.61 -10.43 -4.02
C ARG A 104 -18.98 -10.24 -2.64
N VAL A 105 -17.88 -9.50 -2.57
CA VAL A 105 -17.45 -8.94 -1.28
C VAL A 105 -18.22 -7.63 -1.12
N ILE A 106 -19.41 -7.74 -0.57
CA ILE A 106 -20.10 -6.62 0.07
C ILE A 106 -19.39 -6.42 1.40
N TYR A 107 -18.61 -5.34 1.48
CA TYR A 107 -18.24 -4.78 2.77
C TYR A 107 -19.41 -3.86 3.11
N GLU A 108 -20.29 -4.33 3.98
CA GLU A 108 -21.29 -3.51 4.67
C GLU A 108 -20.59 -2.63 5.71
#